data_AF-A0A665T9Q8-F1
#
_entry.id   AF-A0A665T9Q8-F1
#
_cell.length_a   1.000
_cell.length_b   1.000
_cell.length_c   1.000
_cell.angle_alpha   90.00
_cell.angle_beta   90.00
_cell.angle_gamma   90.00
#
_symmetry.space_group_name_H-M   'P 1'
#
loop_
_entity.id
_entity.type
_entity.pdbx_description
1 polymer ?
#
loop_
_entity_poly.entity_id
_entity_poly.type
_entity_poly.pdbx_seq_one_letter_code
_entity_poly.pdbx_strand_id
1 'polypeptide(L)'
;MSHIVFLLLLVLYTAQSQGSNLSVCSGNVSLNCPKEDIGSMDFLSVTWYKHKAGKRYGIIRISKSDGKKQLYDSESGAEFGEKYSLLLPKVTPEDSGTYECAISANIGQQNVNLQIHLTVHECAQTETTTVSIQSNTNKTVFVCQSESEDLPVMWSVGGYMAVGLVKVFLCVIIIWVIHVRSSKRTQQSWQS
;
A
#
# COMPACT_ATOMS: atom_id res chain seq x y z
N MET A 1 14.51 21.23 18.97
CA MET A 1 14.38 21.37 17.50
C MET A 1 14.44 20.01 16.79
N SER A 2 15.41 19.12 17.09
CA SER A 2 15.52 17.79 16.46
C SER A 2 14.33 16.83 16.68
N HIS A 3 13.68 16.86 17.85
CA HIS A 3 12.54 15.98 18.14
C HIS A 3 11.29 16.32 17.32
N ILE A 4 11.06 17.60 17.03
CA ILE A 4 9.89 18.07 16.27
C ILE A 4 10.03 17.65 14.80
N VAL A 5 11.24 17.75 14.24
CA VAL A 5 11.53 17.29 12.88
C VAL A 5 11.34 15.77 12.76
N PHE A 6 11.79 15.00 13.77
CA PHE A 6 11.62 13.55 13.78
C PHE A 6 10.15 13.14 13.89
N LEU A 7 9.36 13.83 14.73
CA LEU A 7 7.91 13.63 14.82
C LEU A 7 7.21 13.99 13.51
N LEU A 8 7.58 15.08 12.85
CA LEU A 8 7.02 15.47 11.54
C LEU A 8 7.36 14.43 10.45
N LEU A 9 8.59 13.89 10.44
CA LEU A 9 8.99 12.85 9.50
C LEU A 9 8.23 11.53 9.75
N LEU A 10 8.01 11.15 11.01
CA LEU A 10 7.20 9.98 11.36
C LEU A 10 5.74 10.18 10.93
N VAL A 11 5.16 11.35 11.15
CA VAL A 11 3.79 11.68 10.72
C VAL A 11 3.67 11.64 9.19
N LEU A 12 4.65 12.20 8.45
CA LEU A 12 4.70 12.13 6.99
C LEU A 12 4.87 10.69 6.48
N TYR A 13 5.63 9.86 7.20
CA TYR A 13 5.82 8.45 6.85
C TYR A 13 4.54 7.64 7.07
N THR A 14 3.80 7.91 8.16
CA THR A 14 2.49 7.26 8.43
C THR A 14 1.38 7.71 7.50
N ALA A 15 1.55 8.84 6.79
CA ALA A 15 0.57 9.35 5.83
C ALA A 15 0.61 8.63 4.48
N GLN A 16 1.57 7.73 4.24
CA GLN A 16 1.54 6.86 3.06
C GLN A 16 0.43 5.83 3.25
N SER A 17 -0.71 6.04 2.58
CA SER A 17 -1.79 5.06 2.52
C SER A 17 -1.24 3.78 1.90
N GLN A 18 -1.31 2.67 2.64
CA GLN A 18 -0.90 1.36 2.18
C GLN A 18 -1.82 0.94 1.03
N GLY A 19 -1.37 1.13 -0.21
CA GLY A 19 -2.08 0.67 -1.40
C GLY A 19 -2.02 -0.85 -1.47
N SER A 20 -3.15 -1.51 -1.76
CA SER A 20 -3.14 -2.95 -1.98
C SER A 20 -2.66 -3.27 -3.39
N ASN A 21 -1.88 -4.34 -3.56
CA ASN A 21 -1.45 -4.80 -4.88
C ASN A 21 -2.25 -6.06 -5.25
N LEU A 22 -2.76 -6.11 -6.49
CA LEU A 22 -3.44 -7.27 -7.04
C LEU A 22 -2.80 -7.63 -8.39
N SER A 23 -2.26 -8.85 -8.49
CA SER A 23 -1.78 -9.43 -9.75
C SER A 23 -2.77 -10.48 -10.23
N VAL A 24 -3.17 -10.41 -11.51
CA VAL A 24 -4.16 -11.30 -12.10
C VAL A 24 -3.81 -11.61 -13.57
N CYS A 25 -4.27 -12.74 -14.07
CA CYS A 25 -4.23 -13.04 -15.50
C CYS A 25 -5.32 -12.28 -16.27
N SER A 26 -5.15 -12.09 -17.58
CA SER A 26 -6.20 -11.57 -18.44
C SER A 26 -7.50 -12.38 -18.29
N GLY A 27 -8.62 -11.70 -18.10
CA GLY A 27 -9.88 -12.35 -17.73
C GLY A 27 -10.83 -11.43 -16.98
N ASN A 28 -11.70 -11.98 -16.14
CA ASN A 28 -12.58 -11.16 -15.30
C ASN A 28 -11.93 -10.96 -13.93
N VAL A 29 -11.88 -9.72 -13.46
CA VAL A 29 -11.30 -9.39 -12.15
C VAL A 29 -12.31 -8.67 -11.27
N SER A 30 -12.21 -8.91 -9.96
CA SER A 30 -12.95 -8.17 -8.93
C SER A 30 -11.95 -7.44 -8.04
N LEU A 31 -11.99 -6.11 -8.07
CA LEU A 31 -11.18 -5.25 -7.19
C LEU A 31 -11.99 -4.99 -5.92
N ASN A 32 -11.55 -5.57 -4.81
CA ASN A 32 -12.17 -5.29 -3.52
C ASN A 32 -11.76 -3.90 -3.03
N CYS A 33 -12.71 -3.14 -2.47
CA CYS A 33 -12.38 -1.88 -1.81
C CYS A 33 -11.62 -2.22 -0.49
N PRO A 34 -10.42 -1.68 -0.23
CA PRO A 34 -9.59 -2.02 0.95
C PRO A 34 -10.13 -1.44 2.27
N LYS A 35 -11.44 -1.36 2.40
CA LYS A 35 -12.14 -0.86 3.58
C LYS A 35 -12.87 -2.03 4.24
N GLU A 36 -12.42 -2.37 5.44
CA GLU A 36 -13.12 -3.34 6.27
C GLU A 36 -14.54 -2.87 6.56
N ASP A 37 -15.49 -3.80 6.52
CA ASP A 37 -16.91 -3.60 6.86
C ASP A 37 -17.62 -2.43 6.15
N ILE A 38 -17.21 -2.10 4.93
CA ILE A 38 -17.83 -1.04 4.12
C ILE A 38 -19.36 -1.19 4.00
N GLY A 39 -19.89 -2.43 3.96
CA GLY A 39 -21.32 -2.70 3.89
C GLY A 39 -22.12 -2.16 5.09
N SER A 40 -21.50 -2.13 6.27
CA SER A 40 -22.12 -1.69 7.52
C SER A 40 -21.88 -0.20 7.80
N MET A 41 -20.88 0.40 7.15
CA MET A 41 -20.56 1.82 7.31
C MET A 41 -21.65 2.71 6.73
N ASP A 42 -21.91 3.86 7.36
CA ASP A 42 -22.79 4.88 6.81
C ASP A 42 -22.05 5.86 5.91
N PHE A 43 -22.50 6.02 4.66
CA PHE A 43 -21.84 6.82 3.64
C PHE A 43 -22.84 7.19 2.52
N LEU A 44 -22.52 8.21 1.73
CA LEU A 44 -23.38 8.70 0.63
C LEU A 44 -23.23 7.88 -0.64
N SER A 45 -21.99 7.62 -1.07
CA SER A 45 -21.71 6.84 -2.28
C SER A 45 -20.33 6.20 -2.29
N VAL A 46 -20.18 5.13 -3.08
CA VAL A 46 -18.88 4.60 -3.50
C VAL A 46 -18.67 4.96 -4.97
N THR A 47 -17.48 5.44 -5.31
CA THR A 47 -17.07 5.71 -6.69
C THR A 47 -15.72 5.06 -6.96
N TRP A 48 -15.61 4.38 -8.08
CA TRP A 48 -14.35 3.83 -8.58
C TRP A 48 -13.74 4.74 -9.63
N TYR A 49 -12.43 4.95 -9.54
CA TYR A 49 -11.65 5.72 -10.49
C TYR A 49 -10.46 4.91 -11.01
N LYS A 50 -10.01 5.21 -12.23
CA LYS A 50 -8.70 4.81 -12.77
C LYS A 50 -7.78 6.03 -12.84
N HIS A 51 -6.55 5.88 -12.37
CA HIS A 51 -5.53 6.92 -12.48
C HIS A 51 -4.74 6.74 -13.78
N LYS A 52 -4.64 7.80 -14.58
CA LYS A 52 -3.85 7.82 -15.81
C LYS A 52 -3.24 9.20 -16.00
N ALA A 53 -1.92 9.26 -16.21
CA ALA A 53 -1.19 10.51 -16.46
C ALA A 53 -1.47 11.63 -15.42
N GLY A 54 -1.49 11.30 -14.13
CA GLY A 54 -1.72 12.26 -13.04
C GLY A 54 -3.17 12.77 -12.91
N LYS A 55 -4.10 12.22 -13.69
CA LYS A 55 -5.54 12.51 -13.59
C LYS A 55 -6.29 11.26 -13.15
N ARG A 56 -7.44 11.46 -12.50
CA ARG A 56 -8.38 10.38 -12.18
C ARG A 56 -9.59 10.44 -13.11
N TYR A 57 -9.98 9.28 -13.60
CA TYR A 57 -11.11 9.08 -14.51
C TYR A 57 -12.15 8.23 -13.81
N GLY A 58 -13.39 8.72 -13.72
CA GLY A 58 -14.48 7.96 -13.10
C GLY A 58 -14.80 6.73 -13.94
N ILE A 59 -15.01 5.60 -13.29
CA ILE A 59 -15.45 4.35 -13.92
C ILE A 59 -16.93 4.17 -13.65
N ILE A 60 -17.29 4.00 -12.38
CA ILE A 60 -18.66 3.76 -11.93
C ILE A 60 -18.89 4.31 -10.52
N ARG A 61 -20.09 4.82 -10.26
CA ARG A 61 -20.54 5.31 -8.95
C ARG A 61 -21.85 4.64 -8.55
N ILE A 62 -22.00 4.34 -7.27
CA ILE A 62 -23.26 3.88 -6.67
C ILE A 62 -23.59 4.70 -5.43
N SER A 63 -24.83 5.16 -5.38
CA SER A 63 -25.41 5.83 -4.21
C SER A 63 -25.89 4.80 -3.20
N LYS A 64 -25.63 5.04 -1.91
CA LYS A 64 -26.03 4.10 -0.85
C LYS A 64 -27.54 4.15 -0.58
N SER A 65 -28.15 5.33 -0.68
CA SER A 65 -29.54 5.54 -0.26
C SER A 65 -30.57 4.90 -1.19
N ASP A 66 -30.34 4.98 -2.50
CA ASP A 66 -31.26 4.52 -3.55
C ASP A 66 -30.67 3.43 -4.44
N GLY A 67 -29.41 3.04 -4.22
CA GLY A 67 -28.70 2.06 -5.05
C GLY A 67 -28.48 2.51 -6.50
N LYS A 68 -28.70 3.80 -6.81
CA LYS A 68 -28.61 4.30 -8.18
C LYS A 68 -27.17 4.22 -8.67
N LYS A 69 -26.97 3.51 -9.77
CA LYS A 69 -25.68 3.38 -10.46
C LYS A 69 -25.53 4.45 -11.52
N GLN A 70 -24.32 4.99 -11.62
CA GLN A 70 -23.90 5.92 -12.67
C GLN A 70 -22.61 5.39 -13.28
N LEU A 71 -22.66 4.99 -14.54
CA LEU A 71 -21.50 4.55 -15.31
C LEU A 71 -20.92 5.76 -16.05
N TYR A 72 -19.63 6.00 -15.86
CA TYR A 72 -18.89 7.10 -16.52
C TYR A 72 -18.12 6.57 -17.73
N ASP A 73 -17.56 5.37 -17.61
CA ASP A 73 -16.87 4.66 -18.68
C ASP A 73 -17.74 3.49 -19.16
N SER A 74 -18.50 3.73 -20.23
CA SER A 74 -19.41 2.72 -20.78
C SER A 74 -18.69 1.60 -21.54
N GLU A 75 -17.45 1.83 -21.98
CA GLU A 75 -16.67 0.85 -22.75
C GLU A 75 -16.07 -0.22 -21.84
N SER A 76 -15.77 0.15 -20.58
CA SER A 76 -15.22 -0.77 -19.57
C SER A 76 -16.10 -1.99 -19.25
N GLY A 77 -17.41 -1.91 -19.50
CA GLY A 77 -18.37 -2.93 -19.04
C GLY A 77 -18.36 -3.12 -17.52
N ALA A 78 -17.90 -2.11 -16.77
CA ALA A 78 -17.70 -2.22 -15.34
C ALA A 78 -19.02 -2.35 -14.57
N GLU A 79 -19.00 -3.15 -13.52
CA GLU A 79 -20.15 -3.34 -12.63
C GLU A 79 -19.72 -3.30 -11.15
N PHE A 80 -20.70 -3.10 -10.27
CA PHE A 80 -20.50 -3.29 -8.84
C PHE A 80 -20.77 -4.75 -8.47
N GLY A 81 -19.80 -5.37 -7.80
CA GLY A 81 -19.93 -6.70 -7.18
C GLY A 81 -20.27 -6.61 -5.69
N GLU A 82 -19.99 -7.70 -4.97
CA GLU A 82 -20.18 -7.77 -3.51
C GLU A 82 -19.35 -6.71 -2.78
N LYS A 83 -19.87 -6.22 -1.64
CA LYS A 83 -19.21 -5.22 -0.79
C LYS A 83 -18.67 -4.01 -1.57
N TYR A 84 -19.38 -3.58 -2.62
CA TYR A 84 -19.00 -2.46 -3.49
C TYR A 84 -17.67 -2.66 -4.25
N SER A 85 -17.25 -3.91 -4.46
CA SER A 85 -16.13 -4.24 -5.33
C SER A 85 -16.39 -3.79 -6.77
N LEU A 86 -15.31 -3.50 -7.51
CA LEU A 86 -15.36 -3.20 -8.93
C LEU A 86 -15.14 -4.48 -9.73
N LEU A 87 -16.14 -4.87 -10.53
CA LEU A 87 -16.02 -5.95 -11.49
C LEU A 87 -15.59 -5.37 -12.84
N LEU A 88 -14.46 -5.84 -13.35
CA LEU A 88 -13.97 -5.51 -14.69
C LEU A 88 -13.94 -6.79 -15.53
N PRO A 89 -14.78 -6.88 -16.58
CA PRO A 89 -14.75 -8.02 -17.48
C PRO A 89 -13.58 -7.91 -18.47
N LYS A 90 -13.01 -9.06 -18.84
CA LYS A 90 -12.03 -9.20 -19.95
C LYS A 90 -10.84 -8.22 -19.88
N VAL A 91 -10.25 -8.03 -18.70
CA VAL A 91 -9.08 -7.19 -18.53
C VAL A 91 -7.88 -7.72 -19.31
N THR A 92 -7.09 -6.79 -19.82
CA THR A 92 -5.85 -7.01 -20.59
C THR A 92 -4.67 -6.35 -19.87
N PRO A 93 -3.41 -6.60 -20.27
CA PRO A 93 -2.26 -5.92 -19.68
C PRO A 93 -2.35 -4.38 -19.68
N GLU A 94 -3.03 -3.82 -20.68
CA GLU A 94 -3.28 -2.37 -20.83
C GLU A 94 -4.22 -1.82 -19.73
N ASP A 95 -4.99 -2.70 -19.09
CA ASP A 95 -5.86 -2.35 -17.98
C ASP A 95 -5.10 -2.18 -16.67
N SER A 96 -3.84 -2.61 -16.60
CA SER A 96 -2.98 -2.43 -15.43
C SER A 96 -2.86 -0.96 -15.02
N GLY A 97 -2.71 -0.74 -13.73
CA GLY A 97 -2.48 0.59 -13.15
C GLY A 97 -3.17 0.77 -11.80
N THR A 98 -3.19 2.02 -11.35
CA THR A 98 -3.79 2.38 -10.06
C THR A 98 -5.28 2.67 -10.20
N TYR A 99 -6.06 1.95 -9.41
CA TYR A 99 -7.48 2.14 -9.22
C TYR A 99 -7.73 2.74 -7.84
N GLU A 100 -8.74 3.59 -7.71
CA GLU A 100 -9.10 4.24 -6.45
C GLU A 100 -10.58 3.96 -6.11
N CYS A 101 -10.81 3.39 -4.94
CA CYS A 101 -12.11 3.30 -4.29
C CYS A 101 -12.32 4.54 -3.42
N ALA A 102 -13.21 5.44 -3.85
CA ALA A 102 -13.56 6.67 -3.14
C ALA A 102 -14.93 6.52 -2.46
N ILE A 103 -14.94 6.57 -1.14
CA ILE A 103 -16.11 6.51 -0.29
C ILE A 103 -16.44 7.95 0.14
N SER A 104 -17.55 8.46 -0.36
CA SER A 104 -18.08 9.77 0.03
C SER A 104 -18.84 9.62 1.34
N ALA A 105 -18.34 10.21 2.41
CA ALA A 105 -18.97 10.14 3.71
C ALA A 105 -20.18 11.09 3.82
N ASN A 106 -20.97 10.92 4.86
CA ASN A 106 -22.06 11.84 5.17
C ASN A 106 -21.54 13.24 5.52
N ILE A 107 -22.44 14.23 5.50
CA ILE A 107 -22.10 15.62 5.85
C ILE A 107 -21.49 15.64 7.26
N GLY A 108 -20.32 16.26 7.40
CA GLY A 108 -19.58 16.34 8.66
C GLY A 108 -18.62 15.18 8.93
N GLN A 109 -18.59 14.15 8.07
CA GLN A 109 -17.62 13.07 8.13
C GLN A 109 -16.53 13.21 7.05
N GLN A 110 -15.44 12.46 7.18
CA GLN A 110 -14.31 12.51 6.26
C GLN A 110 -14.45 11.48 5.14
N ASN A 111 -14.25 11.92 3.90
CA ASN A 111 -14.16 11.03 2.74
C ASN A 111 -12.94 10.10 2.85
N VAL A 112 -13.09 8.87 2.38
CA VAL A 112 -12.03 7.87 2.39
C VAL A 112 -11.68 7.51 0.95
N ASN A 113 -10.41 7.63 0.57
CA ASN A 113 -9.91 7.22 -0.75
C ASN A 113 -8.85 6.14 -0.55
N LEU A 114 -9.04 4.99 -1.18
CA LEU A 114 -8.18 3.82 -1.03
C LEU A 114 -7.73 3.34 -2.40
N GLN A 115 -6.43 3.14 -2.56
CA GLN A 115 -5.84 2.78 -3.84
C GLN A 115 -5.50 1.29 -3.90
N ILE A 116 -5.70 0.70 -5.08
CA ILE A 116 -5.26 -0.63 -5.44
C ILE A 116 -4.45 -0.54 -6.71
N HIS A 117 -3.27 -1.17 -6.75
CA HIS A 117 -2.50 -1.33 -7.96
C HIS A 117 -2.84 -2.69 -8.61
N LEU A 118 -3.51 -2.64 -9.76
CA LEU A 118 -3.82 -3.81 -10.56
C LEU A 118 -2.69 -4.08 -11.56
N THR A 119 -2.17 -5.30 -11.57
CA THR A 119 -1.20 -5.78 -12.57
C THR A 119 -1.84 -6.95 -13.31
N VAL A 120 -2.01 -6.81 -14.63
CA VAL A 120 -2.61 -7.84 -15.47
C VAL A 120 -1.54 -8.45 -16.37
N HIS A 121 -1.45 -9.79 -16.37
CA HIS A 121 -0.49 -10.53 -17.17
C HIS A 121 -1.18 -11.32 -18.29
N GLU A 122 -0.51 -11.46 -19.44
CA GLU A 122 -0.88 -12.44 -20.47
C GLU A 122 -0.42 -13.82 -20.00
N CYS A 123 -1.31 -14.54 -19.33
CA CYS A 123 -1.02 -15.90 -18.90
C CYS A 123 -1.22 -16.87 -20.05
N ALA A 124 -0.18 -17.64 -20.38
CA ALA A 124 -0.29 -18.74 -21.32
C ALA A 124 -1.10 -19.89 -20.70
N GLN A 125 -2.09 -20.40 -21.44
CA GLN A 125 -2.80 -21.62 -21.07
C GLN A 125 -1.88 -22.83 -21.35
N THR A 126 -1.07 -23.23 -20.38
CA THR A 126 -0.40 -24.54 -20.46
C THR A 126 -1.42 -25.62 -20.14
N GLU A 127 -2.04 -26.20 -21.16
CA GLU A 127 -2.83 -27.42 -21.06
C GLU A 127 -1.91 -28.57 -20.62
N THR A 128 -1.75 -28.78 -19.31
CA THR A 128 -1.13 -30.01 -18.81
C THR A 128 -2.16 -31.12 -18.96
N THR A 129 -2.07 -31.85 -20.07
CA THR A 129 -2.79 -33.11 -20.28
C THR A 129 -2.24 -34.14 -19.30
N THR A 130 -2.86 -34.24 -18.12
CA THR A 130 -2.72 -35.42 -17.26
C THR A 130 -4.00 -36.23 -17.38
N VAL A 131 -3.90 -37.32 -18.12
CA VAL A 131 -4.94 -38.34 -18.28
C VAL A 131 -5.18 -39.06 -16.94
N SER A 132 -6.47 -39.33 -16.65
CA SER A 132 -7.05 -40.33 -15.71
C SER A 132 -7.15 -39.89 -14.22
N ILE A 133 -8.24 -40.01 -13.44
CA ILE A 133 -9.53 -40.74 -13.50
C ILE A 133 -10.59 -39.93 -12.68
N GLN A 134 -11.78 -39.77 -13.26
CA GLN A 134 -13.11 -39.59 -12.64
C GLN A 134 -13.25 -39.04 -11.20
N SER A 135 -13.44 -37.72 -11.08
CA SER A 135 -14.49 -37.11 -10.23
C SER A 135 -14.75 -35.67 -10.68
N ASN A 136 -16.02 -35.42 -11.02
CA ASN A 136 -16.63 -34.16 -11.40
C ASN A 136 -16.37 -33.01 -10.41
N THR A 137 -15.44 -32.11 -10.72
CA THR A 137 -15.51 -30.64 -10.54
C THR A 137 -14.19 -30.06 -11.06
N ASN A 138 -14.20 -29.47 -12.27
CA ASN A 138 -13.03 -28.81 -12.85
C ASN A 138 -12.74 -27.49 -12.12
N LYS A 139 -12.08 -27.55 -10.96
CA LYS A 139 -11.49 -26.36 -10.33
C LYS A 139 -10.17 -26.05 -11.02
N THR A 140 -10.21 -25.10 -11.95
CA THR A 140 -9.02 -24.45 -12.50
C THR A 140 -8.34 -23.66 -11.39
N VAL A 141 -7.25 -24.21 -10.84
CA VAL A 141 -6.39 -23.49 -9.89
C VAL A 141 -5.39 -22.66 -10.70
N PHE A 142 -5.67 -21.37 -10.82
CA PHE A 142 -4.72 -20.40 -11.39
C PHE A 142 -3.71 -20.03 -10.30
N VAL A 143 -2.47 -20.47 -10.48
CA VAL A 143 -1.36 -20.10 -9.59
C VAL A 143 -0.71 -18.82 -10.14
N CYS A 144 -0.97 -17.69 -9.50
CA CYS A 144 -0.15 -16.49 -9.67
C CYS A 144 0.90 -16.49 -8.55
N GLN A 145 2.18 -16.60 -8.90
CA GLN A 145 3.27 -16.34 -7.96
C GLN A 145 3.40 -14.83 -7.81
N SER A 146 2.83 -14.28 -6.73
CA SER A 146 3.11 -12.91 -6.32
C SER A 146 4.47 -12.86 -5.64
N GLU A 147 5.47 -12.35 -6.34
CA GLU A 147 6.74 -11.95 -5.72
C GLU A 147 6.48 -10.61 -5.01
N SER A 148 6.05 -10.69 -3.75
CA SER A 148 6.11 -9.56 -2.83
C SER A 148 7.58 -9.38 -2.44
N GLU A 149 8.27 -8.45 -3.10
CA GLU A 149 9.54 -7.94 -2.58
C GLU A 149 9.26 -7.09 -1.33
N ASP A 150 9.01 -7.77 -0.22
CA ASP A 150 9.10 -7.14 1.09
C ASP A 150 10.55 -6.67 1.25
N LEU A 151 10.78 -5.36 1.24
CA LEU A 151 12.09 -4.78 1.47
C LEU A 151 12.71 -5.45 2.71
N PRO A 152 13.89 -6.08 2.59
CA PRO A 152 14.39 -6.92 3.65
C PRO A 152 14.62 -6.06 4.88
N VAL A 153 13.96 -6.43 5.98
CA VAL A 153 14.07 -5.87 7.34
C VAL A 153 15.53 -5.62 7.76
N MET A 154 16.47 -6.31 7.13
CA MET A 154 17.91 -6.17 7.22
C MET A 154 18.44 -4.73 7.06
N TRP A 155 17.86 -3.89 6.19
CA TRP A 155 18.31 -2.49 6.03
C TRP A 155 17.94 -1.60 7.22
N SER A 156 16.79 -1.87 7.85
CA SER A 156 16.34 -1.15 9.05
C SER A 156 17.26 -1.44 10.22
N VAL A 157 17.60 -2.73 10.43
CA VAL A 157 18.53 -3.16 11.49
C VAL A 157 19.93 -2.57 11.29
N GLY A 158 20.44 -2.55 10.05
CA GLY A 158 21.74 -1.94 9.73
C GLY A 158 21.80 -0.45 10.08
N GLY A 159 20.72 0.29 9.83
CA GLY A 159 20.60 1.71 10.17
C GLY A 159 20.66 1.97 11.68
N TYR A 160 19.92 1.21 12.49
CA TYR A 160 19.94 1.37 13.95
C TYR A 160 21.30 1.05 14.57
N MET A 161 22.00 0.03 14.06
CA MET A 161 23.33 -0.35 14.54
C MET A 161 24.37 0.74 14.24
N ALA A 162 24.32 1.36 13.06
CA ALA A 162 25.23 2.46 12.70
C ALA A 162 25.04 3.68 13.62
N VAL A 163 23.80 4.08 13.89
CA VAL A 163 23.50 5.20 14.80
C VAL A 163 23.95 4.89 16.23
N GLY A 164 23.78 3.65 16.68
CA GLY A 164 24.28 3.18 17.97
C GLY A 164 25.80 3.34 18.10
N LEU A 165 26.55 2.87 17.10
CA LEU A 165 28.02 2.95 17.08
C LEU A 165 28.51 4.40 17.10
N VAL A 166 27.92 5.29 16.29
CA VAL A 166 28.30 6.72 16.26
C VAL A 166 28.16 7.37 17.63
N LYS A 167 27.06 7.07 18.36
CA LYS A 167 26.87 7.59 19.73
C LYS A 167 27.95 7.10 20.69
N VAL A 168 28.31 5.82 20.63
CA VAL A 168 29.37 5.24 21.47
C VAL A 168 30.71 5.92 21.20
N PHE A 169 31.08 6.07 19.93
CA PHE A 169 32.33 6.75 19.55
C PHE A 169 32.38 8.21 20.06
N LEU A 170 31.28 8.96 19.91
CA LEU A 170 31.21 10.33 20.41
C LEU A 170 31.34 10.39 21.94
N CYS A 171 30.70 9.47 22.67
CA CYS A 171 30.83 9.38 24.12
C CYS A 171 32.29 9.15 24.56
N VAL A 172 33.01 8.25 23.89
CA VAL A 172 34.42 7.97 24.20
C VAL A 172 35.30 9.19 23.97
N ILE A 173 35.11 9.91 22.85
CA ILE A 173 35.86 11.14 22.55
C ILE A 173 35.61 12.20 23.61
N ILE A 174 34.36 12.39 24.04
CA ILE A 174 34.01 13.37 25.08
C ILE A 174 34.68 13.02 26.41
N ILE A 175 34.62 11.76 26.84
CA ILE A 175 35.27 11.30 28.07
C ILE A 175 36.78 11.51 27.99
N TRP A 176 37.40 11.18 26.86
CA TRP A 176 38.84 11.36 26.65
C TRP A 176 39.26 12.83 26.73
N VAL A 177 38.50 13.74 26.11
CA VAL A 177 38.75 15.19 26.18
C VAL A 177 38.59 15.72 27.62
N ILE A 178 37.58 15.25 28.35
CA ILE A 178 37.39 15.63 29.76
C ILE A 178 38.56 15.14 30.60
N HIS A 179 39.01 13.90 30.41
CA HIS A 179 40.12 13.32 31.15
C HIS A 179 41.46 14.01 30.88
N VAL A 180 41.74 14.38 29.63
CA VAL A 180 42.94 15.16 29.28
C VAL A 180 42.88 16.56 29.90
N ARG A 181 41.70 17.21 29.89
CA ARG A 181 41.53 18.53 30.51
C ARG A 181 41.62 18.49 32.03
N SER A 182 41.06 17.46 32.68
CA SER A 182 41.17 17.29 34.13
C SER A 182 42.60 16.98 34.53
N SER A 183 43.29 16.09 33.81
CA SER A 183 44.71 15.78 34.04
C SER A 183 45.60 17.03 33.91
N LYS A 184 45.40 17.85 32.87
CA LYS A 184 46.12 19.12 32.73
C LYS A 184 45.82 20.13 33.85
N ARG A 185 44.56 20.22 34.31
CA ARG A 185 44.18 21.08 35.45
C ARG A 185 44.80 20.60 36.76
N THR A 186 44.81 19.29 37.01
CA THR A 186 45.48 18.71 38.18
C THR A 186 46.96 19.04 38.13
N GLN A 187 47.64 18.84 36.99
CA GLN A 187 49.06 19.13 36.86
C GLN A 187 49.41 20.62 37.08
N GLN A 188 48.52 21.55 36.68
CA GLN A 188 48.69 22.99 36.94
C GLN A 188 48.45 23.38 38.41
N SER A 189 47.63 22.65 39.17
CA SER A 189 47.40 22.96 40.59
C SER A 189 48.54 22.53 41.52
N TRP A 190 49.47 21.68 41.05
CA TRP A 190 50.66 21.27 41.81
C TRP A 190 51.87 22.18 41.59
N GLN A 191 51.74 23.21 40.73
CA GLN A 191 52.82 24.16 40.42
C GLN A 191 52.55 25.60 40.89
N SER A 192 51.57 25.79 41.78
CA SER A 192 51.27 27.09 42.41
C SER A 192 51.38 27.03 43.92
#